data_AF-A0A1Y4ESP3-F1
#
_entry.id   AF-A0A1Y4ESP3-F1
#
_cell.length_a   1.000
_cell.length_b   1.000
_cell.length_c   1.000
_cell.angle_alpha   90.00
_cell.angle_beta   90.00
_cell.angle_gamma   90.00
#
_symmetry.space_group_name_H-M   'P 1'
#
loop_
_entity.id
_entity.type
_entity.pdbx_description
1 polymer ?
#
loop_
_entity_poly.entity_id
_entity_poly.type
_entity_poly.pdbx_seq_one_letter_code
_entity_poly.pdbx_strand_id
1 'polypeptide(L)'
;MSRPLFMFRPNLQNEEHRRAWEILQAVPEGQKNAFLVQVILENAQREELETILRRVLQEELKAVPSQPIPQQEEAIPQEMMGFLGSLLEEE
;
A
#
# COMPACT_ATOMS: atom_id res chain seq x y z
N MET A 1 -0.48 44.41 8.67
CA MET A 1 -1.22 43.14 8.48
C MET A 1 -0.92 42.24 9.66
N SER A 2 -1.96 41.69 10.31
CA SER A 2 -1.77 40.73 11.41
C SER A 2 -1.23 39.42 10.85
N ARG A 3 -0.22 38.84 11.50
CA ARG A 3 0.29 37.52 11.10
C ARG A 3 -0.71 36.46 11.55
N PRO A 4 -1.18 35.56 10.66
CA PRO A 4 -2.03 34.46 11.07
C PRO A 4 -1.27 33.58 12.07
N LEU A 5 -1.89 33.31 13.22
CA LEU A 5 -1.28 32.55 14.30
C LEU A 5 -1.98 31.20 14.43
N PHE A 6 -1.29 30.15 14.01
CA PHE A 6 -1.70 28.78 14.25
C PHE A 6 -0.83 28.20 15.38
N MET A 7 -1.47 27.58 16.37
CA MET A 7 -0.79 26.99 17.52
C MET A 7 -1.19 25.53 17.64
N PHE A 8 -0.22 24.64 17.49
CA PHE A 8 -0.42 23.22 17.76
C PHE A 8 -0.57 22.98 19.27
N ARG A 9 -1.69 22.40 19.68
CA ARG A 9 -1.97 22.03 21.08
C ARG A 9 -2.15 20.50 21.16
N PRO A 10 -1.10 19.75 21.51
CA PRO A 10 -1.17 18.30 21.56
C PRO A 10 -2.09 17.82 22.69
N ASN A 11 -2.91 16.81 22.41
CA ASN A 11 -3.61 16.05 23.44
C ASN A 11 -2.81 14.77 23.69
N LEU A 12 -2.11 14.68 24.82
CA LEU A 12 -1.20 13.55 25.11
C LEU A 12 -1.93 12.21 25.35
N GLN A 13 -3.26 12.23 25.48
CA GLN A 13 -4.08 11.02 25.50
C GLN A 13 -4.24 10.42 24.10
N ASN A 14 -4.15 11.23 23.04
CA ASN A 14 -4.15 10.76 21.67
C ASN A 14 -2.70 10.38 21.27
N GLU A 15 -2.54 9.16 20.75
CA GLU A 15 -1.23 8.60 20.40
C GLU A 15 -0.56 9.35 19.24
N GLU A 16 -1.33 9.76 18.23
CA GLU A 16 -0.81 10.53 17.09
C GLU A 16 -0.31 11.90 17.53
N HIS A 17 -1.08 12.60 18.36
CA HIS A 17 -0.66 13.89 18.92
C HIS A 17 0.59 13.75 19.78
N ARG A 18 0.72 12.64 20.54
CA ARG A 18 1.91 12.35 21.34
C ARG A 18 3.14 12.12 20.44
N ARG A 19 3.03 11.26 19.43
CA ARG A 19 4.12 11.00 18.48
C ARG A 19 4.52 12.27 17.72
N ALA A 20 3.55 13.04 17.23
CA ALA A 20 3.80 14.31 16.57
C ALA A 20 4.49 15.32 17.52
N TRP A 21 4.10 15.33 18.80
CA TRP A 21 4.74 16.15 19.81
C TRP A 21 6.20 15.73 20.08
N GLU A 22 6.47 14.44 20.22
CA GLU A 22 7.83 13.90 20.40
C GLU A 22 8.75 14.30 19.23
N ILE A 23 8.26 14.18 17.99
CA ILE A 23 8.99 14.61 16.79
C ILE A 23 9.26 16.12 16.85
N LEU A 24 8.26 16.95 17.16
CA LEU A 24 8.43 18.40 17.26
C LEU A 24 9.36 18.82 18.41
N GLN A 25 9.48 18.03 19.47
CA GLN A 25 10.43 18.27 20.56
C GLN A 25 11.88 18.01 20.14
N ALA A 26 12.11 17.07 19.23
CA ALA A 26 13.45 16.79 18.70
C ALA A 26 13.96 17.88 17.73
N VAL A 27 13.07 18.72 17.19
CA VAL A 27 13.44 19.80 16.27
C VAL A 27 14.11 20.96 17.03
N PRO A 28 15.28 21.45 16.58
CA PRO A 28 15.96 22.58 17.20
C PRO A 28 15.09 23.83 17.33
N GLU A 29 15.31 24.60 18.39
CA GLU A 29 14.61 25.88 18.57
C GLU A 29 14.88 26.85 17.40
N GLY A 30 13.83 27.56 16.98
CA GLY A 30 13.87 28.43 15.80
C GLY A 30 13.65 27.71 14.46
N GLN A 31 13.76 26.37 14.40
CA GLN A 31 13.59 25.61 13.15
C GLN A 31 12.20 24.96 13.01
N LYS A 32 11.39 24.94 14.08
CA LYS A 32 10.07 24.29 14.12
C LYS A 32 9.12 24.75 13.01
N ASN A 33 9.11 26.04 12.67
CA ASN A 33 8.25 26.55 11.61
C ASN A 33 8.72 26.08 10.21
N ALA A 34 10.03 26.07 9.96
CA ALA A 34 10.58 25.58 8.70
C ALA A 34 10.34 24.08 8.54
N PHE A 35 10.51 23.32 9.63
CA PHE A 35 10.19 21.89 9.68
C PHE A 35 8.71 21.62 9.37
N LEU A 36 7.78 22.36 9.98
CA LEU A 36 6.35 22.22 9.69
C LEU A 36 6.02 22.51 8.23
N VAL A 37 6.59 23.57 7.64
CA VAL A 37 6.40 23.88 6.22
C VAL A 37 6.89 22.74 5.33
N GLN A 38 8.09 22.21 5.62
CA GLN A 38 8.66 21.10 4.86
C GLN A 38 7.77 19.85 4.92
N VAL A 39 7.36 19.45 6.11
CA VAL A 39 6.54 18.25 6.32
C VAL A 39 5.18 18.36 5.61
N ILE A 40 4.54 19.54 5.62
CA ILE A 40 3.29 19.77 4.90
C ILE A 40 3.48 19.59 3.39
N LEU A 41 4.55 20.16 2.83
CA LEU A 41 4.85 20.04 1.40
C LEU A 41 5.21 18.60 1.01
N GLU A 42 6.02 17.91 1.81
CA GLU A 42 6.40 16.51 1.58
C GLU A 42 5.18 15.58 1.66
N ASN A 43 4.27 15.80 2.62
CA ASN A 43 3.06 14.98 2.73
C ASN A 43 2.13 15.18 1.52
N ALA A 44 1.96 16.43 1.06
CA ALA A 44 1.17 16.72 -0.14
C ALA A 44 1.78 16.07 -1.41
N GLN A 45 3.11 16.13 -1.56
CA GLN A 45 3.81 15.47 -2.68
C GLN A 45 3.70 13.95 -2.63
N ARG A 46 3.76 13.36 -1.43
CA ARG A 46 3.61 11.92 -1.25
C ARG A 46 2.21 11.46 -1.64
N GLU A 47 1.16 12.17 -1.24
CA GLU A 47 -0.22 11.85 -1.62
C GLU A 47 -0.43 11.91 -3.14
N GLU A 48 0.18 12.90 -3.80
CA GLU A 48 0.20 12.99 -5.26
C GLU A 48 0.91 11.79 -5.90
N LEU A 49 2.09 11.42 -5.39
CA LEU A 49 2.84 10.26 -5.89
C LEU A 49 2.05 8.96 -5.72
N GLU A 50 1.44 8.73 -4.56
CA GLU A 50 0.61 7.55 -4.32
C GLU A 50 -0.58 7.48 -5.30
N THR A 51 -1.16 8.63 -5.63
CA THR A 51 -2.25 8.74 -6.62
C THR A 51 -1.76 8.38 -8.02
N ILE A 52 -0.61 8.90 -8.44
CA ILE A 52 0.01 8.59 -9.73
C ILE A 52 0.35 7.10 -9.82
N LEU A 53 0.98 6.53 -8.79
CA LEU A 53 1.35 5.11 -8.77
C LEU A 53 0.12 4.21 -8.89
N ARG A 54 -0.95 4.51 -8.14
CA ARG A 54 -2.20 3.75 -8.25
C ARG A 54 -2.77 3.81 -9.67
N ARG A 55 -2.70 4.97 -10.33
CA ARG A 55 -3.15 5.14 -11.71
C ARG A 55 -2.30 4.34 -12.68
N VAL A 56 -0.98 4.47 -12.61
CA VAL A 56 -0.04 3.74 -13.49
C VAL A 56 -0.25 2.23 -13.33
N LEU A 57 -0.33 1.72 -12.10
CA LEU A 57 -0.58 0.29 -11.87
C LEU A 57 -1.92 -0.19 -12.45
N GLN A 58 -2.98 0.63 -12.35
CA GLN A 58 -4.27 0.30 -12.98
C GLN A 58 -4.21 0.31 -14.51
N GLU A 59 -3.48 1.27 -15.11
CA GLU A 59 -3.29 1.35 -16.55
C GLU A 59 -2.46 0.17 -17.07
N GLU A 60 -1.37 -0.18 -16.39
CA GLU A 60 -0.53 -1.35 -16.71
C GLU A 60 -1.32 -2.67 -16.59
N LEU A 61 -2.08 -2.87 -15.50
CA LEU A 61 -2.92 -4.07 -15.33
C LEU A 61 -4.02 -4.17 -16.39
N LYS A 62 -4.51 -3.05 -16.93
CA LYS A 62 -5.47 -3.05 -18.05
C LYS A 62 -4.79 -3.26 -19.40
N ALA A 63 -3.56 -2.79 -19.57
CA ALA A 63 -2.79 -2.89 -20.79
C ALA A 63 -2.21 -4.30 -21.00
N VAL A 64 -1.99 -5.06 -19.91
CA VAL A 64 -1.76 -6.49 -19.98
C VAL A 64 -3.10 -7.16 -20.28
N PRO A 65 -3.32 -7.73 -21.48
CA PRO A 65 -4.43 -8.66 -21.63
C PRO A 65 -4.13 -9.79 -20.64
N SER A 66 -4.94 -9.89 -19.59
CA SER A 66 -5.02 -11.08 -18.77
C SER A 66 -5.46 -12.19 -19.71
N GLN A 67 -4.50 -12.82 -20.39
CA GLN A 67 -4.75 -14.08 -21.06
C GLN A 67 -5.34 -14.95 -19.96
N PRO A 68 -6.59 -15.44 -20.11
CA PRO A 68 -7.00 -16.54 -19.27
C PRO A 68 -5.93 -17.59 -19.50
N ILE A 69 -5.16 -17.92 -18.45
CA ILE A 69 -4.37 -19.14 -18.45
C ILE A 69 -5.38 -20.17 -18.91
N PRO A 70 -5.20 -20.83 -20.07
CA PRO A 70 -6.09 -21.90 -20.45
C PRO A 70 -6.05 -22.82 -19.24
N GLN A 71 -7.17 -22.95 -18.53
CA GLN A 71 -7.34 -24.06 -17.64
C GLN A 71 -7.27 -25.24 -18.61
N GLN A 72 -6.05 -25.75 -18.80
CA GLN A 72 -5.88 -27.12 -19.23
C GLN A 72 -6.61 -27.86 -18.11
N GLU A 73 -7.89 -28.15 -18.35
CA GLU A 73 -8.45 -29.39 -17.86
C GLU A 73 -7.43 -30.41 -18.35
N GLU A 74 -6.47 -30.73 -17.48
CA GLU A 74 -5.65 -31.92 -17.59
C GLU A 74 -6.66 -33.06 -17.51
N ALA A 75 -7.28 -33.33 -18.66
CA ALA A 75 -8.15 -34.45 -18.85
C ALA A 75 -7.28 -35.65 -18.49
N ILE A 76 -7.58 -36.25 -17.33
CA ILE A 76 -6.81 -37.35 -16.78
C ILE A 76 -6.65 -38.38 -17.90
N PRO A 77 -5.42 -38.65 -18.36
CA PRO A 77 -5.20 -39.58 -19.46
C PRO A 77 -5.88 -40.91 -19.15
N GLN A 78 -6.58 -41.47 -20.14
CA GLN A 78 -7.36 -42.69 -19.96
C GLN A 78 -6.49 -43.86 -19.49
N GLU A 79 -5.19 -43.83 -19.81
CA GLU A 79 -4.20 -44.78 -19.30
C GLU A 79 -4.09 -44.74 -17.76
N MET A 80 -4.16 -43.56 -17.15
CA MET A 80 -4.14 -43.41 -15.69
C MET A 80 -5.42 -43.95 -15.05
N MET A 81 -6.58 -43.80 -15.71
CA MET A 81 -7.85 -44.38 -15.26
C MET A 81 -7.83 -45.91 -15.34
N GLY A 82 -7.23 -46.49 -16.38
CA GLY A 82 -7.06 -47.95 -16.52
C GLY A 82 -6.14 -48.54 -15.46
N PHE A 83 -5.05 -47.84 -15.12
CA PHE A 83 -4.16 -48.23 -14.02
C PHE A 83 -4.89 -48.28 -12.66
N LEU A 84 -5.68 -47.25 -12.35
CA LEU A 84 -6.48 -47.23 -11.12
C LEU A 84 -7.52 -48.37 -11.08
N GLY A 85 -8.11 -48.72 -12.23
CA GLY A 85 -9.00 -49.88 -12.35
C GLY A 85 -8.29 -51.20 -12.03
N SER A 86 -7.07 -51.39 -12.54
CA SER A 86 -6.29 -52.61 -12.28
C SER A 86 -5.91 -52.81 -10.81
N LEU A 87 -5.70 -51.72 -10.06
CA LEU A 87 -5.43 -51.77 -8.62
C LEU A 87 -6.67 -52.08 -7.78
N LEU A 88 -7.87 -51.81 -8.31
CA LEU A 88 -9.16 -52.08 -7.65
C LEU A 88 -9.75 -53.46 -8.01
N GLU A 89 -9.34 -54.05 -9.13
CA GLU A 89 -9.72 -55.42 -9.54
C GLU A 89 -8.84 -56.51 -8.89
N GLU A 90 -7.73 -56.14 -8.24
CA GLU A 90 -6.94 -57.05 -7.40
C GLU A 90 -7.54 -57.16 -5.98
N GLU A 91 -8.72 -57.80 -5.85
CA GLU A 91 -9.21 -58.47 -4.63
C GLU A 91 -9.84 -59.83 -4.94
#